data_AF-A0A8C5DDE9-F1
#
_entry.id   AF-A0A8C5DDE9-F1
#
_cell.length_a   1.000
_cell.length_b   1.000
_cell.length_c   1.000
_cell.angle_alpha   90.00
_cell.angle_beta   90.00
_cell.angle_gamma   90.00
#
_symmetry.space_group_name_H-M   'P 1'
#
loop_
_entity.id
_entity.type
_entity.pdbx_description
1 polymer ?
#
loop_
_entity_poly.entity_id
_entity_poly.type
_entity_poly.pdbx_seq_one_letter_code
_entity_poly.pdbx_strand_id
1 'polypeptide(L)'
;MQGQDTPVLMVIKDSDGQVFGALASEPFKVSDGFYGTGETFLFTFNPEFEQRRSFFASGHMFLSSCDCILCSSGEFGLWLDGDLYHGRSHSCKTFGNPMLSKKEDFYVQDIEIWAFE
;
A
#
# COMPACT_ATOMS: atom_id res chain seq x y z
N MET A 1 -0.66 -16.70 19.12
CA MET A 1 0.11 -16.88 17.88
C MET A 1 1.09 -15.72 17.84
N GLN A 2 2.40 -15.98 17.87
CA GLN A 2 3.38 -14.90 17.73
C GLN A 2 3.20 -14.30 16.33
N GLY A 3 2.89 -13.00 16.27
CA GLY A 3 2.87 -12.29 15.00
C GLY A 3 4.26 -12.39 14.38
N GLN A 4 4.33 -12.77 13.12
CA GLN A 4 5.60 -12.81 12.41
C GLN A 4 6.07 -11.37 12.18
N ASP A 5 7.21 -10.97 12.76
CA ASP A 5 7.87 -9.71 12.44
C ASP A 5 8.61 -9.84 11.09
N THR A 6 7.85 -10.10 10.02
CA THR A 6 8.36 -10.20 8.64
C THR A 6 7.78 -9.09 7.80
N PRO A 7 8.54 -8.54 6.83
CA PRO A 7 7.95 -7.76 5.77
C PRO A 7 6.91 -8.58 5.00
N VAL A 8 5.93 -7.85 4.44
CA VAL A 8 4.82 -8.42 3.69
C VAL A 8 4.66 -7.66 2.38
N LEU A 9 4.65 -8.38 1.27
CA LEU A 9 4.41 -7.82 -0.07
C LEU A 9 2.94 -8.03 -0.46
N MET A 10 2.22 -6.92 -0.60
CA MET A 10 0.88 -6.89 -1.18
C MET A 10 0.99 -6.61 -2.68
N VAL A 11 0.40 -7.49 -3.49
CA VAL A 11 0.30 -7.35 -4.94
C VAL A 11 -1.18 -7.29 -5.30
N ILE A 12 -1.57 -6.24 -6.01
CA ILE A 12 -2.93 -6.01 -6.49
C ILE A 12 -2.90 -6.05 -8.00
N LYS A 13 -3.86 -6.76 -8.58
CA LYS A 13 -4.21 -6.67 -9.98
C LYS A 13 -5.59 -6.04 -10.11
N ASP A 14 -5.71 -4.96 -10.86
CA ASP A 14 -6.99 -4.30 -11.12
C ASP A 14 -7.74 -4.88 -12.33
N SER A 15 -9.00 -4.49 -12.49
CA SER A 15 -9.86 -4.89 -13.62
C SER A 15 -9.38 -4.39 -14.99
N ASP A 16 -8.51 -3.38 -15.02
CA ASP A 16 -7.85 -2.86 -16.23
C ASP A 16 -6.51 -3.60 -16.51
N GLY A 17 -6.23 -4.67 -15.75
CA GLY A 17 -5.07 -5.55 -15.88
C GLY A 17 -3.75 -4.94 -15.38
N GLN A 18 -3.79 -3.82 -14.65
CA GLN A 18 -2.60 -3.22 -14.05
C GLN A 18 -2.19 -3.96 -12.79
N VAL A 19 -0.87 -4.01 -12.55
CA VAL A 19 -0.30 -4.60 -11.35
C VAL A 19 0.44 -3.52 -10.59
N PHE A 20 0.17 -3.41 -9.30
CA PHE A 20 0.79 -2.47 -8.38
C PHE A 20 0.58 -2.96 -6.95
N GLY A 21 1.15 -2.26 -5.97
CA GLY A 21 0.95 -2.63 -4.58
C GLY A 21 1.98 -1.99 -3.67
N ALA A 22 2.29 -2.69 -2.59
CA ALA A 22 3.18 -2.19 -1.56
C ALA A 22 3.94 -3.30 -0.86
N LEU A 23 5.15 -2.98 -0.43
CA LEU A 23 5.83 -3.75 0.59
C LEU A 23 5.66 -3.04 1.92
N ALA A 24 5.11 -3.75 2.90
CA ALA A 24 5.04 -3.31 4.28
C ALA A 24 6.18 -3.93 5.09
N SER A 25 6.80 -3.13 5.97
CA SER A 25 7.90 -3.57 6.84
C SER A 25 7.46 -4.54 7.94
N GLU A 26 6.17 -4.58 8.24
CA GLU A 26 5.55 -5.47 9.22
C GLU A 26 4.14 -5.85 8.73
N PRO A 27 3.52 -6.94 9.23
CA PRO A 27 2.20 -7.36 8.76
C PRO A 27 1.11 -6.31 8.99
N PHE A 28 0.14 -6.27 8.07
CA PHE A 28 -1.01 -5.40 8.18
C PHE A 28 -1.84 -5.72 9.44
N LYS A 29 -2.05 -4.72 10.28
CA LYS A 29 -2.85 -4.79 11.51
C LYS A 29 -3.72 -3.55 11.65
N VAL A 30 -4.92 -3.72 12.20
CA VAL A 30 -5.78 -2.60 12.59
C VAL A 30 -5.10 -1.86 13.75
N SER A 31 -4.94 -0.55 13.62
CA SER A 31 -4.21 0.28 14.59
C SER A 31 -4.78 1.68 14.65
N ASP A 32 -4.95 2.20 15.88
CA ASP A 32 -5.38 3.59 16.13
C ASP A 32 -4.28 4.62 15.80
N GLY A 33 -3.05 4.16 15.55
CA GLY A 33 -1.91 4.99 15.21
C GLY A 33 -1.11 4.45 14.03
N PHE A 34 -0.24 5.30 13.50
CA PHE A 34 0.66 4.92 12.43
C PHE A 34 1.65 3.83 12.92
N TYR A 35 1.88 2.77 12.14
CA TYR A 35 2.96 1.80 12.37
C TYR A 35 3.92 1.75 11.17
N GLY A 36 4.88 0.83 11.16
CA GLY A 36 5.84 0.61 10.08
C GLY A 36 7.11 1.44 10.11
N THR A 37 8.08 1.01 9.30
CA THR A 37 9.41 1.62 9.15
C THR A 37 9.58 2.24 7.75
N GLY A 38 10.68 2.99 7.56
CA GLY A 38 11.10 3.57 6.28
C GLY A 38 11.40 2.55 5.17
N GLU A 39 11.38 1.25 5.48
CA GLU A 39 11.55 0.17 4.50
C GLU A 39 10.29 -0.05 3.66
N THR A 40 9.17 0.54 4.08
CA THR A 40 7.92 0.51 3.33
C THR A 40 8.02 1.28 2.02
N PHE A 41 7.51 0.68 0.94
CA PHE A 41 7.41 1.33 -0.36
C PHE A 41 6.16 0.93 -1.13
N LEU A 42 5.76 1.82 -2.04
CA LEU A 42 4.77 1.54 -3.08
C LEU A 42 5.48 1.15 -4.37
N PHE A 43 4.87 0.29 -5.17
CA PHE A 43 5.34 0.00 -6.51
C PHE A 43 4.18 -0.02 -7.50
N THR A 44 4.48 0.23 -8.77
CA THR A 44 3.55 0.07 -9.89
C THR A 44 4.29 -0.43 -11.12
N PHE A 45 3.58 -1.14 -12.01
CA PHE A 45 4.03 -1.50 -13.35
C PHE A 45 3.46 -0.58 -14.45
N ASN A 46 2.85 0.55 -14.10
CA ASN A 46 2.22 1.49 -15.02
C ASN A 46 2.97 2.84 -15.08
N PRO A 47 3.44 3.32 -16.26
CA PRO A 47 3.52 2.61 -17.54
C PRO A 47 4.69 1.60 -17.61
N GLU A 48 5.67 1.75 -16.72
CA GLU A 48 6.80 0.85 -16.52
C GLU A 48 6.93 0.56 -15.02
N PHE A 49 7.81 -0.39 -14.66
CA PHE A 49 8.06 -0.69 -13.26
C PHE A 49 8.75 0.49 -12.54
N GLU A 50 8.10 1.01 -11.51
CA GLU A 50 8.65 2.03 -10.62
C GLU A 50 8.35 1.67 -9.15
N GLN A 51 9.31 1.93 -8.26
CA GLN A 51 9.12 1.82 -6.82
C GLN A 51 9.47 3.12 -6.11
N ARG A 52 8.71 3.44 -5.05
CA ARG A 52 8.82 4.67 -4.29
C ARG A 52 8.80 4.36 -2.80
N ARG A 53 9.98 4.48 -2.19
CA ARG A 53 10.17 4.40 -0.74
C ARG A 53 9.61 5.65 -0.09
N SER A 54 9.20 5.51 1.18
CA SER A 54 8.83 6.68 1.93
C SER A 54 10.03 7.60 2.22
N PHE A 55 9.79 8.90 2.14
CA PHE A 55 10.76 9.95 2.47
C PHE A 55 10.98 10.12 3.98
N PHE A 56 10.03 9.70 4.82
CA PHE A 56 10.13 9.89 6.26
C PHE A 56 10.90 8.72 6.89
N ALA A 57 12.22 8.88 6.99
CA ALA A 57 13.11 8.00 7.76
C ALA A 57 12.83 8.04 9.28
N SER A 58 11.94 8.94 9.74
CA SER A 58 11.71 9.24 11.16
C SER A 58 10.23 9.12 11.57
N GLY A 59 9.68 7.91 11.44
CA GLY A 59 8.55 7.48 12.27
C GLY A 59 7.19 7.42 11.58
N HIS A 60 6.68 6.18 11.51
CA HIS A 60 5.28 5.76 11.45
C HIS A 60 4.47 6.18 10.21
N MET A 61 4.08 5.21 9.37
CA MET A 61 3.53 5.46 8.03
C MET A 61 2.33 4.60 7.61
N PHE A 62 1.79 3.76 8.50
CA PHE A 62 0.56 3.01 8.21
C PHE A 62 -0.57 3.40 9.15
N LEU A 63 -1.56 4.16 8.66
CA LEU A 63 -2.86 4.18 9.32
C LEU A 63 -3.72 3.08 8.70
N SER A 64 -3.84 1.95 9.41
CA SER A 64 -4.87 0.97 9.12
C SER A 64 -6.04 1.19 10.07
N SER A 65 -6.81 2.24 9.78
CA SER A 65 -8.22 2.27 10.18
C SER A 65 -8.97 1.27 9.30
N CYS A 66 -10.11 0.74 9.76
CA CYS A 66 -10.85 -0.41 9.21
C CYS A 66 -11.12 -0.44 7.68
N ASP A 67 -10.82 0.64 6.95
CA ASP A 67 -11.04 0.81 5.52
C ASP A 67 -9.83 1.43 4.78
N CYS A 68 -8.62 1.48 5.33
CA CYS A 68 -7.46 2.14 4.70
C CYS A 68 -6.18 1.33 4.86
N ILE A 69 -5.38 1.16 3.81
CA ILE A 69 -4.11 0.41 3.90
C ILE A 69 -2.89 1.34 3.89
N LEU A 70 -2.82 2.40 3.05
CA LEU A 70 -1.62 3.24 2.91
C LEU A 70 -1.94 4.76 2.83
N CYS A 71 -1.96 5.43 3.98
CA CYS A 71 -2.27 6.86 4.09
C CYS A 71 -1.16 7.64 4.79
N SER A 72 -0.92 8.88 4.36
CA SER A 72 -0.16 9.84 5.13
C SER A 72 -0.73 11.26 5.01
N SER A 73 -0.90 11.92 6.16
CA SER A 73 -1.35 13.32 6.25
C SER A 73 -2.65 13.65 5.51
N GLY A 74 -3.59 12.69 5.43
CA GLY A 74 -4.92 12.88 4.84
C GLY A 74 -5.02 12.54 3.34
N GLU A 75 -3.91 12.24 2.67
CA GLU A 75 -3.89 11.71 1.30
C GLU A 75 -3.30 10.29 1.29
N PHE A 76 -3.93 9.39 0.53
CA PHE A 76 -3.54 8.00 0.42
C PHE A 76 -2.79 7.73 -0.89
N GLY A 77 -1.66 7.02 -0.80
CA GLY A 77 -0.99 6.53 -2.00
C GLY A 77 -1.76 5.35 -2.62
N LEU A 78 -2.33 4.52 -1.74
CA LEU A 78 -3.15 3.37 -2.08
C LEU A 78 -4.16 3.10 -0.97
N TRP A 79 -5.40 2.94 -1.38
CA TRP A 79 -6.55 2.72 -0.52
C TRP A 79 -7.36 1.54 -1.06
N LEU A 80 -7.90 0.73 -0.16
CA LEU A 80 -8.81 -0.38 -0.45
C LEU A 80 -9.93 -0.34 0.58
N ASP A 81 -11.16 -0.63 0.16
CA ASP A 81 -12.29 -0.82 1.06
C ASP A 81 -12.20 -2.13 1.85
N GLY A 82 -13.06 -2.28 2.87
CA GLY A 82 -13.11 -3.48 3.71
C GLY A 82 -13.52 -4.76 2.98
N ASP A 83 -14.16 -4.64 1.82
CA ASP A 83 -14.52 -5.77 0.95
C ASP A 83 -13.40 -6.16 -0.02
N LEU A 84 -12.27 -5.41 0.00
CA LEU A 84 -11.12 -5.58 -0.90
C LEU A 84 -11.52 -5.58 -2.39
N TYR A 85 -12.53 -4.78 -2.74
CA TYR A 85 -13.10 -4.72 -4.08
C TYR A 85 -12.91 -3.34 -4.71
N HIS A 86 -13.21 -2.27 -3.98
CA HIS A 86 -12.97 -0.90 -4.44
C HIS A 86 -11.63 -0.41 -3.93
N GLY A 87 -10.85 0.17 -4.83
CA GLY A 87 -9.59 0.79 -4.47
C GLY A 87 -9.44 2.17 -5.06
N ARG A 88 -8.57 2.96 -4.42
CA ARG A 88 -8.15 4.26 -4.92
C ARG A 88 -6.66 4.43 -4.85
N SER A 89 -6.07 5.05 -5.86
CA SER A 89 -4.68 5.45 -5.87
C SER A 89 -4.54 6.92 -6.25
N HIS A 90 -3.80 7.67 -5.43
CA HIS A 90 -3.49 9.07 -5.68
C HIS A 90 -2.00 9.31 -5.46
N SER A 91 -1.51 10.43 -5.98
CA SER A 91 -0.17 10.89 -5.60
C SER A 91 -0.15 11.27 -4.11
N CYS A 92 0.89 10.87 -3.41
CA CYS A 92 1.05 11.15 -1.98
C CYS A 92 2.46 11.66 -1.70
N LYS A 93 2.59 12.72 -0.89
CA LYS A 93 3.88 13.34 -0.55
C LYS A 93 4.82 12.41 0.21
N THR A 94 4.29 11.44 0.94
CA THR A 94 5.07 10.53 1.78
C THR A 94 5.94 9.60 0.99
N PHE A 95 5.38 8.99 -0.05
CA PHE A 95 6.13 8.16 -0.98
C PHE A 95 6.66 8.98 -2.17
N GLY A 96 6.09 10.17 -2.41
CA GLY A 96 6.29 10.92 -3.63
C GLY A 96 5.81 10.16 -4.87
N ASN A 97 4.89 9.21 -4.72
CA ASN A 97 4.46 8.33 -5.80
C ASN A 97 3.54 9.07 -6.79
N PRO A 98 3.60 8.74 -8.10
CA PRO A 98 2.50 9.03 -8.99
C PRO A 98 1.30 8.13 -8.67
N MET A 99 0.18 8.34 -9.36
CA MET A 99 -0.93 7.40 -9.36
C MET A 99 -0.43 6.01 -9.81
N LEU A 100 -0.74 4.97 -9.03
CA LEU A 100 -0.23 3.62 -9.26
C LEU A 100 -1.05 2.89 -10.33
N SER A 101 -2.36 3.11 -10.37
CA SER A 101 -3.31 2.59 -11.34
C SER A 101 -3.43 3.51 -12.57
N LYS A 102 -4.21 3.09 -13.58
CA LYS A 102 -4.52 3.93 -14.76
C LYS A 102 -5.48 5.08 -14.45
N LYS A 103 -6.32 4.92 -13.43
CA LYS A 103 -7.36 5.85 -12.98
C LYS A 103 -7.30 5.93 -11.47
N GLU A 104 -7.82 7.02 -10.90
CA GLU A 104 -7.83 7.21 -9.46
C GLU A 104 -8.60 6.11 -8.75
N ASP A 105 -9.84 5.84 -9.19
CA ASP A 105 -10.65 4.70 -8.74
C ASP A 105 -10.38 3.45 -9.59
N PHE A 106 -10.25 2.30 -8.93
CA PHE A 106 -10.09 1.01 -9.60
C PHE A 106 -10.88 -0.09 -8.88
N TYR A 107 -11.17 -1.16 -9.63
CA TYR A 107 -11.75 -2.39 -9.07
C TYR A 107 -10.67 -3.44 -8.97
N VAL A 108 -10.59 -4.10 -7.82
CA VAL A 108 -9.68 -5.20 -7.58
C VAL A 108 -10.17 -6.43 -8.34
N GLN A 109 -9.28 -7.03 -9.13
CA GLN A 109 -9.49 -8.34 -9.73
C GLN A 109 -8.89 -9.43 -8.85
N ASP A 110 -7.63 -9.28 -8.44
CA ASP A 110 -6.90 -10.25 -7.63
C ASP A 110 -6.03 -9.51 -6.60
N ILE A 111 -5.88 -10.07 -5.39
CA ILE A 111 -4.92 -9.63 -4.38
C ILE A 111 -4.13 -10.83 -3.88
N GLU A 112 -2.82 -10.67 -3.81
CA GLU A 112 -1.92 -11.62 -3.16
C GLU A 112 -1.13 -10.93 -2.06
N ILE A 113 -0.88 -11.67 -0.98
CA ILE A 113 -0.08 -11.22 0.16
C ILE A 113 1.01 -12.26 0.40
N TRP A 114 2.26 -11.85 0.25
CA TRP A 114 3.44 -12.71 0.37
C TRP A 114 4.27 -12.31 1.58
N ALA A 115 4.54 -13.25 2.48
CA ALA A 115 5.48 -13.10 3.59
C ALA A 115 6.82 -13.78 3.25
N PHE A 116 7.90 -13.38 3.94
CA PHE A 116 9.24 -13.87 3.68
C PHE A 116 9.81 -14.51 4.96
N GLU A 117 9.88 -15.83 5.01
CA GLU A 117 10.52 -16.60 6.09
C GLU A 117 11.96 -17.00 5.76
#